data_AF-X1GMS4-F1
#
_entry.id   AF-X1GMS4-F1
#
_cell.length_a   1.000
_cell.length_b   1.000
_cell.length_c   1.000
_cell.angle_alpha   90.00
_cell.angle_beta   90.00
_cell.angle_gamma   90.00
#
_symmetry.space_group_name_H-M   'P 1'
#
loop_
_entity.id
_entity.type
_entity.pdbx_description
1 polymer ?
#
loop_
_entity_poly.entity_id
_entity_poly.type
_entity_poly.pdbx_seq_one_letter_code
_entity_poly.pdbx_strand_id
1 'polypeptide(L)'
;LLIRKLEEEGFVHHDRQIYDRSLDPEKTQVALDMHAEGKGILAPRISHLGPKWHWNIKIPLFHTFAIEYFVYMAVPEWDKANNSTGQQLYVMFHDGAVVTGRGMEIPYPEQSREIQIIQ
;
A
#
# COMPACT_ATOMS: atom_id res chain seq x y z
N LEU A 1 -6.26 4.14 -13.34
CA LEU A 1 -4.92 4.40 -13.88
C LEU A 1 -3.85 3.70 -13.06
N LEU A 2 -3.75 3.96 -11.75
CA LEU A 2 -2.74 3.31 -10.89
C LEU A 2 -2.84 1.79 -10.83
N ILE A 3 -4.05 1.23 -10.64
CA ILE A 3 -4.28 -0.22 -10.64
C ILE A 3 -3.76 -0.88 -11.92
N ARG A 4 -4.09 -0.30 -13.09
CA ARG A 4 -3.59 -0.82 -14.37
C ARG A 4 -2.08 -0.79 -14.48
N LYS A 5 -1.43 0.27 -13.98
CA LYS A 5 0.04 0.34 -13.94
C LYS A 5 0.63 -0.75 -13.04
N LEU A 6 0.02 -1.05 -11.89
CA LEU A 6 0.45 -2.16 -11.03
C LEU A 6 0.34 -3.50 -11.78
N GLU A 7 -0.78 -3.73 -12.46
CA GLU A 7 -1.02 -4.96 -13.23
C GLU A 7 -0.06 -5.10 -14.42
N GLU A 8 0.25 -4.01 -15.11
CA GLU A 8 1.23 -3.96 -16.21
C GLU A 8 2.65 -4.31 -15.74
N GLU A 9 3.00 -3.95 -14.50
CA GLU A 9 4.28 -4.30 -13.85
C GLU A 9 4.26 -5.70 -13.18
N GLY A 10 3.19 -6.47 -13.35
CA GLY A 10 3.08 -7.85 -12.89
C GLY A 10 2.53 -8.04 -11.47
N PHE A 11 2.16 -6.96 -10.77
CA PHE A 11 1.49 -7.04 -9.48
C PHE A 11 0.01 -7.39 -9.63
N VAL A 12 -0.60 -7.91 -8.56
CA VAL A 12 -2.06 -8.07 -8.49
C VAL A 12 -2.59 -7.10 -7.44
N HIS A 13 -3.40 -6.14 -7.89
CA HIS A 13 -4.08 -5.26 -6.95
C HIS A 13 -5.27 -5.96 -6.30
N HIS A 14 -5.48 -5.73 -5.01
CA HIS A 14 -6.70 -6.16 -4.32
C HIS A 14 -7.22 -5.09 -3.35
N ASP A 15 -8.49 -5.22 -2.99
CA ASP A 15 -9.26 -4.27 -2.20
C ASP A 15 -9.38 -4.68 -0.73
N ARG A 16 -8.34 -5.31 -0.19
CA ARG A 16 -8.35 -5.81 1.20
C ARG A 16 -7.02 -5.54 1.86
N GLN A 17 -7.01 -5.30 3.17
CA GLN A 17 -5.76 -5.29 3.97
C GLN A 17 -5.41 -6.70 4.46
N ILE A 18 -5.72 -7.73 3.66
CA ILE A 18 -5.42 -9.14 3.93
C ILE A 18 -5.03 -9.87 2.65
N TYR A 19 -4.16 -10.87 2.77
CA TYR A 19 -3.80 -11.76 1.67
C TYR A 19 -5.03 -12.47 1.09
N ASP A 20 -5.22 -12.39 -0.23
CA ASP A 20 -6.33 -13.04 -0.92
C ASP A 20 -5.88 -14.37 -1.53
N ARG A 21 -6.38 -15.47 -0.95
CA ARG A 21 -6.06 -16.83 -1.39
C ARG A 21 -6.69 -17.22 -2.74
N SER A 22 -7.63 -16.42 -3.26
CA SER A 22 -8.26 -16.66 -4.56
C SER A 22 -7.45 -16.09 -5.73
N LEU A 23 -6.47 -15.23 -5.44
CA LEU A 23 -5.57 -14.66 -6.43
C LEU A 23 -4.35 -15.58 -6.64
N ASP A 24 -3.62 -15.33 -7.73
CA ASP A 24 -2.40 -16.06 -8.07
C ASP A 24 -1.37 -15.96 -6.93
N PRO A 25 -1.01 -17.06 -6.25
CA PRO A 25 -0.12 -17.04 -5.09
C PRO A 25 1.34 -16.76 -5.44
N GLU A 26 1.72 -16.87 -6.71
CA GLU A 26 3.08 -16.55 -7.18
C GLU A 26 3.24 -15.06 -7.50
N LYS A 27 2.12 -14.33 -7.65
CA LYS A 27 2.16 -12.89 -7.89
C LYS A 27 2.17 -12.11 -6.59
N THR A 28 2.94 -11.03 -6.58
CA THR A 28 2.92 -10.09 -5.47
C THR A 28 1.57 -9.37 -5.42
N GLN A 29 0.85 -9.53 -4.31
CA GLN A 29 -0.42 -8.86 -4.08
C GLN A 29 -0.16 -7.50 -3.42
N VAL A 30 -0.84 -6.47 -3.92
CA VAL A 30 -0.70 -5.10 -3.42
C VAL A 30 -2.07 -4.49 -3.14
N ALA A 31 -2.28 -4.05 -1.92
CA ALA A 31 -3.37 -3.14 -1.58
C ALA A 31 -2.81 -1.74 -1.28
N LEU A 32 -3.57 -0.73 -1.67
CA LEU A 32 -3.23 0.67 -1.48
C LEU A 32 -4.37 1.34 -0.72
N ASP A 33 -3.99 2.11 0.28
CA ASP A 33 -4.90 3.03 0.94
C ASP A 33 -4.25 4.40 1.14
N MET A 34 -5.06 5.44 1.09
CA MET A 34 -4.61 6.79 1.39
C MET A 34 -5.71 7.50 2.14
N HIS A 35 -5.40 8.06 3.30
CA HIS A 35 -6.40 8.70 4.13
C HIS A 35 -5.81 9.89 4.88
N ALA A 36 -6.66 10.82 5.31
CA ALA A 36 -6.19 11.96 6.09
C ALA A 36 -5.44 11.51 7.34
N GLU A 37 -4.32 12.17 7.62
CA GLU A 37 -3.51 11.97 8.81
C GLU A 37 -3.89 13.02 9.88
N GLY A 38 -4.18 12.57 11.11
CA GLY A 38 -4.55 13.46 12.22
C GLY A 38 -5.56 12.85 13.20
N LYS A 39 -6.10 13.67 14.11
CA LYS A 39 -7.18 13.25 15.03
C LYS A 39 -8.54 13.41 14.37
N GLY A 40 -9.24 12.30 14.11
CA GLY A 40 -10.65 12.31 13.72
C GLY A 40 -10.99 11.41 12.55
N ILE A 41 -11.94 11.86 11.73
CA ILE A 41 -12.41 11.15 10.54
C ILE A 41 -11.27 11.10 9.53
N LEU A 42 -10.91 9.89 9.08
CA LEU A 42 -9.87 9.61 8.08
C LEU A 42 -10.31 10.03 6.66
N ALA A 43 -10.85 11.24 6.51
CA ALA A 43 -11.42 11.77 5.27
C ALA A 43 -10.59 12.95 4.73
N PRO A 44 -10.34 13.01 3.41
CA PRO A 44 -10.79 12.06 2.40
C PRO A 44 -9.98 10.77 2.45
N ARG A 45 -10.67 9.64 2.25
CA ARG A 45 -10.07 8.32 2.03
C ARG A 45 -10.13 8.00 0.55
N ILE A 46 -8.97 7.81 -0.06
CA ILE A 46 -8.74 7.65 -1.48
C ILE A 46 -8.25 6.23 -1.70
N SER A 47 -9.22 5.31 -1.66
CA SER A 47 -9.01 3.88 -1.88
C SER A 47 -10.36 3.18 -2.02
N HIS A 48 -10.31 1.85 -2.16
CA HIS A 48 -11.47 0.98 -2.11
C HIS A 48 -12.18 1.00 -0.73
N LEU A 49 -11.49 1.39 0.35
CA LEU A 49 -12.07 1.49 1.70
C LEU A 49 -12.77 2.84 1.95
N GLY A 50 -12.59 3.80 1.05
CA GLY A 50 -13.22 5.11 1.13
C GLY A 50 -14.65 5.11 0.59
N PRO A 51 -15.58 5.85 1.21
CA PRO A 51 -16.92 6.02 0.65
C PRO A 51 -16.85 6.75 -0.70
N LYS A 52 -17.70 6.34 -1.65
CA LYS A 52 -17.69 6.87 -3.03
C LYS A 52 -17.84 8.39 -3.14
N TRP A 53 -18.48 9.03 -2.17
CA TRP A 53 -18.63 10.49 -2.16
C TRP A 53 -17.29 11.22 -1.94
N HIS A 54 -16.25 10.53 -1.44
CA HIS A 54 -14.90 11.09 -1.38
C HIS A 54 -14.22 11.22 -2.75
N TRP A 55 -14.65 10.47 -3.76
CA TRP A 55 -13.95 10.38 -5.05
C TRP A 55 -13.89 11.71 -5.81
N ASN A 56 -14.80 12.63 -5.50
CA ASN A 56 -14.90 13.94 -6.14
C ASN A 56 -14.50 15.09 -5.21
N ILE A 57 -13.90 14.81 -4.05
CA ILE A 57 -13.42 15.85 -3.13
C ILE A 57 -12.20 16.55 -3.73
N LYS A 58 -12.23 17.88 -3.73
CA LYS A 58 -11.02 18.68 -3.97
C LYS A 58 -10.17 18.66 -2.72
N ILE A 59 -8.99 18.07 -2.84
CA ILE A 59 -8.03 17.99 -1.74
C ILE A 59 -7.38 19.37 -1.53
N PRO A 60 -7.43 19.95 -0.31
CA PRO A 60 -6.84 21.26 -0.07
C PRO A 60 -5.30 21.20 -0.04
N LEU A 61 -4.67 22.34 -0.35
CA LEU A 61 -3.23 22.52 -0.11
C LEU A 61 -2.91 22.30 1.36
N PHE A 62 -1.75 21.70 1.61
CA PHE A 62 -1.25 21.33 2.94
C PHE A 62 -2.08 20.29 3.68
N HIS A 63 -3.02 19.62 3.00
CA HIS A 63 -3.65 18.43 3.56
C HIS A 63 -2.59 17.33 3.76
N THR A 64 -2.59 16.73 4.94
CA THR A 64 -1.69 15.65 5.31
C THR A 64 -2.39 14.31 5.16
N PHE A 65 -1.72 13.36 4.52
CA PHE A 65 -2.19 12.01 4.27
C PHE A 65 -1.26 11.00 4.91
N ALA A 66 -1.83 9.90 5.38
CA ALA A 66 -1.14 8.64 5.45
C ALA A 66 -1.28 7.94 4.09
N ILE A 67 -0.17 7.41 3.58
CA ILE A 67 -0.15 6.48 2.46
C ILE A 67 0.19 5.11 3.00
N GLU A 68 -0.70 4.16 2.75
CA GLU A 68 -0.52 2.78 3.15
C GLU A 68 -0.30 1.88 1.93
N TYR A 69 0.76 1.09 1.99
CA TYR A 69 1.07 0.03 1.03
C TYR A 69 1.08 -1.29 1.77
N PHE A 70 0.20 -2.21 1.36
CA PHE A 70 0.16 -3.57 1.88
C PHE A 70 0.70 -4.49 0.79
N VAL A 71 1.80 -5.17 1.06
CA VAL A 71 2.47 -6.04 0.09
C VAL A 71 2.52 -7.45 0.65
N TYR A 72 2.04 -8.40 -0.14
CA TYR A 72 2.15 -9.83 0.13
C TYR A 72 2.91 -10.48 -1.02
N MET A 73 4.08 -11.03 -0.72
CA MET A 73 5.00 -11.53 -1.73
C MET A 73 5.46 -12.95 -1.40
N ALA A 74 5.39 -13.84 -2.39
CA ALA A 74 5.93 -15.18 -2.24
C ALA A 74 7.45 -15.11 -2.13
N VAL A 75 8.01 -15.92 -1.23
CA VAL A 75 9.47 -16.08 -1.09
C VAL A 75 9.78 -17.57 -1.26
N PRO A 76 10.00 -18.06 -2.49
CA PRO A 76 10.14 -19.49 -2.78
C PRO A 76 11.24 -20.20 -1.99
N GLU A 77 12.27 -19.47 -1.57
CA GLU A 77 13.36 -19.98 -0.74
C GLU A 77 12.88 -20.40 0.67
N TRP A 78 11.82 -19.77 1.21
CA TRP A 78 11.30 -20.09 2.54
C TRP A 78 10.61 -21.44 2.59
N ASP A 79 9.86 -21.78 1.54
CA ASP A 79 9.22 -23.09 1.41
C ASP A 79 10.28 -24.21 1.40
N LYS A 80 11.44 -23.96 0.77
CA LYS A 80 12.58 -24.90 0.76
C LYS A 80 13.28 -25.02 2.11
N ALA A 81 13.42 -23.91 2.83
CA ALA A 81 14.20 -23.87 4.08
C ALA A 81 13.46 -24.49 5.27
N ASN A 82 12.13 -24.35 5.34
CA ASN A 82 11.36 -24.67 6.53
C ASN A 82 10.43 -25.89 6.38
N ASN A 83 10.43 -26.55 5.21
CA ASN A 83 9.45 -27.59 4.85
C ASN A 83 7.99 -27.11 5.05
N SER A 84 7.79 -25.79 4.92
CA SER A 84 6.51 -25.10 4.88
C SER A 84 6.09 -24.91 3.43
N THR A 85 4.81 -24.62 3.19
CA THR A 85 4.33 -24.27 1.84
C THR A 85 3.44 -23.04 1.91
N GLY A 86 3.56 -22.15 0.92
CA GLY A 86 2.69 -20.99 0.78
C GLY A 86 2.94 -19.91 1.82
N GLN A 87 4.16 -19.82 2.36
CA GLN A 87 4.54 -18.65 3.18
C GLN A 87 4.67 -17.41 2.31
N GLN A 88 4.30 -16.27 2.88
CA GLN A 88 4.31 -14.98 2.20
C GLN A 88 5.02 -13.97 3.09
N LEU A 89 5.91 -13.18 2.51
CA LEU A 89 6.40 -11.97 3.14
C LEU A 89 5.24 -10.94 3.13
N TYR A 90 4.85 -10.49 4.32
CA TYR A 90 3.94 -9.36 4.48
C TYR A 90 4.74 -8.14 4.92
N VAL A 91 4.62 -7.06 4.15
CA VAL A 91 5.15 -5.75 4.52
C VAL A 91 4.04 -4.71 4.43
N MET A 92 3.97 -3.87 5.46
CA MET A 92 3.09 -2.71 5.49
C MET A 92 3.92 -1.45 5.67
N PHE A 93 3.79 -0.52 4.73
CA PHE A 93 4.32 0.84 4.88
C PHE A 93 3.16 1.76 5.21
N HIS A 94 3.39 2.68 6.15
CA HIS A 94 2.47 3.76 6.49
C HIS A 94 3.31 5.04 6.57
N ASP A 95 3.35 5.80 5.47
CA ASP A 95 4.15 7.01 5.36
C ASP A 95 3.27 8.26 5.32
N GLY A 96 3.72 9.33 5.98
CA GLY A 96 3.07 10.64 5.92
C GLY A 96 3.43 11.38 4.63
N ALA A 97 2.46 12.06 4.04
CA ALA A 97 2.64 12.91 2.87
C ALA A 97 1.78 14.18 2.97
N VAL A 98 2.18 15.22 2.24
CA VAL A 98 1.51 16.52 2.23
C VAL A 98 1.17 16.95 0.81
N VAL A 99 0.01 17.57 0.62
CA VAL A 99 -0.37 18.15 -0.67
C VAL A 99 0.24 19.52 -0.86
N THR A 100 0.88 19.72 -2.00
CA THR A 100 1.50 20.96 -2.45
C THR A 100 0.92 21.39 -3.80
N GLY A 101 1.31 22.57 -4.28
CA GLY A 101 0.93 23.04 -5.61
C GLY A 101 1.46 22.18 -6.77
N ARG A 102 2.37 21.23 -6.48
CA ARG A 102 2.99 20.32 -7.46
C ARG A 102 2.44 18.90 -7.42
N GLY A 103 1.57 18.59 -6.45
CA GLY A 103 1.07 17.24 -6.21
C GLY A 103 1.23 16.85 -4.75
N MET A 104 1.68 15.62 -4.50
CA MET A 104 1.94 15.10 -3.17
C MET A 104 3.45 14.99 -2.94
N GLU A 105 3.91 15.44 -1.77
CA GLU A 105 5.31 15.39 -1.36
C GLU A 105 5.44 14.68 -0.02
N ILE A 106 6.53 13.91 0.16
CA ILE A 106 6.87 13.27 1.44
C ILE A 106 7.77 14.26 2.20
N PRO A 107 7.34 14.78 3.36
CA PRO A 107 8.05 15.87 4.05
C PRO A 107 9.28 15.41 4.86
N TYR A 108 9.55 14.11 4.90
CA TYR A 108 10.66 13.53 5.65
C TYR A 108 11.89 13.38 4.74
N PRO A 109 13.12 13.54 5.29
CA PRO A 109 14.33 13.21 4.55
C PRO A 109 14.31 11.75 4.11
N GLU A 110 15.01 11.42 3.02
CA GLU A 110 15.20 10.03 2.59
C GLU A 110 15.82 9.24 3.75
N GLN A 111 14.99 8.47 4.45
CA GLN A 111 15.47 7.48 5.39
C GLN A 111 15.91 6.25 4.61
N SER A 112 16.91 5.52 5.10
CA SER A 112 17.29 4.24 4.52
C SER A 112 16.05 3.35 4.44
N ARG A 113 15.64 3.00 3.21
CA ARG A 113 14.51 2.11 2.93
C ARG A 113 14.94 0.65 2.89
N GLU A 114 15.99 0.29 3.64
CA GLU A 114 16.45 -1.09 3.72
C GLU A 114 15.45 -1.91 4.54
N ILE A 115 14.76 -2.83 3.87
CA ILE A 115 14.02 -3.90 4.54
C ILE A 115 15.05 -4.96 4.92
N GLN A 116 15.38 -5.05 6.21
CA GLN A 116 16.23 -6.12 6.73
C GLN A 116 15.35 -7.25 7.26
N ILE A 117 15.50 -8.44 6.66
CA ILE A 117 14.88 -9.67 7.14
C ILE A 117 15.91 -10.37 8.02
N ILE A 118 15.74 -10.28 9.34
CA ILE A 118 16.58 -11.00 10.32
C ILE A 118 15.87 -12.32 10.63
N GLN A 119 16.52 -13.44 10.30
CA GLN A 119 16.03 -14.80 10.56
C GLN A 119 16.68 -15.38 11.82
#